data_AF-A0A958X4U3-F1
#
_entry.id   AF-A0A958X4U3-F1
#
_cell.length_a   1.000
_cell.length_b   1.000
_cell.length_c   1.000
_cell.angle_alpha   90.00
_cell.angle_beta   90.00
_cell.angle_gamma   90.00
#
_symmetry.space_group_name_H-M   'P 1'
#
loop_
_entity.id
_entity.type
_entity.pdbx_description
1 polymer ?
#
loop_
_entity_poly.entity_id
_entity_poly.type
_entity_poly.pdbx_seq_one_letter_code
_entity_poly.pdbx_strand_id
1 'polypeptide(L)'
;PWWASLWAYVVYASLLLALLLFVRRYEINRQTLKANLKMETLEAEKLKELDHFKSELYADLTHEFRTPLTVILGMVEQMKDNPKRYTDDGIKLIERNSKNLLHLINQLLDLSKLDNKAFKLYLQQSDIIPYLRYVTEAFQTFANSR
;
A
#
# COMPACT_ATOMS: atom_id res chain seq x y z
N PRO A 1 43.70 60.79 18.70
CA PRO A 1 43.44 59.32 18.79
C PRO A 1 42.28 58.92 17.86
N TRP A 2 42.59 58.23 16.77
CA TRP A 2 41.64 57.88 15.70
C TRP A 2 40.65 56.78 16.09
N TRP A 3 41.00 55.97 17.10
CA TRP A 3 40.17 54.92 17.69
C TRP A 3 39.03 55.44 18.60
N ALA A 4 39.04 56.73 18.95
CA ALA A 4 38.05 57.34 19.84
C ALA A 4 37.01 58.20 19.11
N SER A 5 36.91 58.08 17.78
CA SER A 5 35.89 58.79 16.99
C SER A 5 34.54 58.06 17.05
N LEU A 6 33.43 58.81 17.04
CA LEU A 6 32.07 58.25 16.99
C LEU A 6 31.89 57.24 15.84
N TRP A 7 32.59 57.44 14.73
CA TRP A 7 32.61 56.54 13.57
C TRP A 7 33.19 55.15 13.87
N ALA A 8 34.19 55.04 14.74
CA ALA A 8 34.76 53.75 15.12
C ALA A 8 33.73 52.86 15.84
N TYR A 9 32.93 53.45 16.74
CA TYR A 9 31.87 52.72 17.44
C TYR A 9 30.75 52.24 16.49
N VAL A 10 30.38 53.04 15.49
CA VAL A 10 29.42 52.63 14.46
C VAL A 10 29.94 51.43 13.66
N VAL A 11 31.22 51.44 13.29
CA VAL A 11 31.86 50.31 12.60
C VAL A 11 31.91 49.06 13.47
N TYR A 12 32.24 49.18 14.76
CA TYR A 12 32.23 48.03 15.67
C TYR A 12 30.82 47.46 15.85
N ALA A 13 29.81 48.32 16.01
CA ALA A 13 28.42 47.90 16.12
C ALA A 13 27.93 47.21 14.83
N SER A 14 28.30 47.72 13.66
CA SER A 14 27.91 47.10 12.38
C SER A 14 28.59 45.76 12.16
N LEU A 15 29.87 45.61 12.51
CA LEU A 15 30.59 44.35 12.46
C LEU A 15 30.00 43.31 13.42
N LEU A 16 29.66 43.73 14.65
CA LEU A 16 29.03 42.86 15.63
C LEU A 16 27.64 42.40 15.15
N LEU A 17 26.84 43.32 14.60
CA LEU A 17 25.54 42.99 14.02
C LEU A 17 25.68 42.04 12.83
N ALA A 18 26.62 42.30 11.92
CA ALA A 18 26.90 41.42 10.78
C ALA A 18 27.32 40.02 11.24
N LEU A 19 28.17 39.92 12.27
CA LEU A 19 28.57 38.65 12.86
C LEU A 19 27.37 37.90 13.47
N LEU A 20 26.52 38.58 14.23
CA LEU A 20 25.32 37.98 14.82
C LEU A 20 24.34 37.48 13.74
N LEU A 21 24.13 38.27 12.69
CA LEU A 21 23.30 37.88 11.54
C LEU A 21 23.92 36.70 10.78
N PHE A 22 25.24 36.68 10.61
CA PHE A 22 25.96 35.59 9.97
C PHE A 22 25.81 34.29 10.76
N VAL A 23 26.02 34.31 12.08
CA VAL A 23 25.84 33.15 12.97
C VAL A 23 24.39 32.66 12.93
N ARG A 24 23.41 33.57 13.05
CA ARG A 24 21.98 33.22 12.96
C ARG A 24 21.63 32.58 11.62
N ARG A 25 22.10 33.14 10.50
CA ARG A 25 21.88 32.56 9.17
C ARG A 25 22.52 31.19 9.04
N TYR A 26 23.75 31.02 9.50
CA TYR A 26 24.45 29.75 9.45
C TYR A 26 23.71 28.66 10.25
N GLU A 27 23.23 29.00 11.44
CA GLU A 27 22.52 28.06 12.30
C GLU A 27 21.16 27.66 11.73
N ILE A 28 20.37 28.62 11.22
CA ILE A 28 19.08 28.34 10.54
C ILE A 28 19.32 27.45 9.32
N ASN A 29 20.28 27.79 8.47
CA ASN A 29 20.57 27.02 7.26
C ASN A 29 20.96 25.58 7.60
N ARG A 30 21.73 25.39 8.67
CA ARG A 30 22.13 24.06 9.16
C ARG A 30 20.94 23.26 9.72
N GLN A 31 20.01 23.92 10.41
CA GLN A 31 18.78 23.27 10.90
C GLN A 31 17.87 22.86 9.75
N THR A 32 17.63 23.75 8.79
CA THR A 32 16.84 23.46 7.59
C THR A 32 17.44 22.32 6.79
N LEU A 33 18.76 22.32 6.60
CA LEU A 33 19.44 21.23 5.89
C LEU A 33 19.24 19.87 6.59
N LYS A 34 19.40 19.82 7.92
CA LYS A 34 19.17 18.59 8.69
C LYS A 34 17.70 18.13 8.65
N ALA A 35 16.76 19.07 8.71
CA ALA A 35 15.34 18.76 8.60
C ALA A 35 14.99 18.19 7.23
N ASN A 36 15.50 18.79 6.15
CA ASN A 36 15.30 18.32 4.79
C ASN A 36 15.90 16.93 4.57
N LEU A 37 17.14 16.69 5.03
CA LEU A 37 17.76 15.37 4.97
C LEU A 37 16.95 14.32 5.73
N LYS A 38 16.42 14.67 6.91
CA LYS A 38 15.57 13.76 7.68
C LYS A 38 14.26 13.46 6.92
N MET A 39 13.63 14.46 6.32
CA MET A 39 12.43 14.27 5.51
C MET A 39 12.72 13.38 4.30
N GLU A 40 13.81 13.62 3.59
CA GLU A 40 14.24 12.82 2.44
C GLU A 40 14.50 11.35 2.85
N THR A 41 15.15 11.11 4.00
CA THR A 41 15.34 9.74 4.50
C THR A 41 14.01 9.06 4.85
N LEU A 42 13.07 9.78 5.47
CA LEU A 42 11.75 9.23 5.81
C LEU A 42 10.93 8.92 4.55
N GLU A 43 10.98 9.78 3.54
CA GLU A 43 10.34 9.57 2.25
C GLU A 43 10.95 8.36 1.52
N ALA A 44 12.28 8.24 1.52
CA ALA A 44 12.97 7.09 0.94
C ALA A 44 12.64 5.78 1.66
N GLU A 45 12.58 5.79 2.99
CA GLU A 45 12.15 4.64 3.80
C GLU A 45 10.71 4.24 3.49
N LYS A 46 9.79 5.21 3.42
CA LYS A 46 8.39 4.98 3.03
C LYS A 46 8.27 4.39 1.63
N LEU A 47 9.02 4.91 0.66
CA LEU A 47 9.00 4.40 -0.70
C LEU A 47 9.53 2.96 -0.76
N LYS A 48 10.61 2.68 -0.02
CA LYS A 48 11.16 1.32 0.09
C LYS A 48 10.18 0.34 0.74
N GLU A 49 9.47 0.77 1.78
CA GLU A 49 8.42 -0.02 2.43
C GLU A 49 7.28 -0.34 1.45
N LEU A 50 6.83 0.64 0.67
CA LEU A 50 5.80 0.44 -0.36
C LEU A 50 6.26 -0.52 -1.46
N ASP A 51 7.51 -0.40 -1.93
CA ASP A 51 8.06 -1.29 -2.96
C ASP A 51 8.22 -2.73 -2.44
N HIS A 52 8.61 -2.89 -1.17
CA HIS A 52 8.67 -4.18 -0.52
C HIS A 52 7.28 -4.81 -0.41
N PHE A 53 6.30 -4.06 0.07
CA PHE A 53 4.91 -4.49 0.17
C PHE A 53 4.33 -4.91 -1.19
N LYS A 54 4.57 -4.13 -2.26
CA LYS A 54 4.16 -4.50 -3.62
C LYS A 54 4.81 -5.82 -4.07
N SER A 55 6.08 -6.01 -3.75
CA SER A 55 6.83 -7.20 -4.13
C SER A 55 6.29 -8.45 -3.43
N GLU A 56 5.98 -8.37 -2.14
CA GLU A 56 5.34 -9.45 -1.38
C GLU A 56 3.95 -9.76 -1.93
N LEU A 57 3.13 -8.73 -2.16
CA LEU A 57 1.81 -8.89 -2.76
C LEU A 57 1.86 -9.65 -4.10
N TYR A 58 2.80 -9.30 -4.99
CA TYR A 58 2.94 -10.00 -6.27
C TYR A 58 3.37 -11.46 -6.11
N ALA A 59 4.26 -11.75 -5.15
CA ALA A 59 4.67 -13.12 -4.84
C ALA A 59 3.46 -13.93 -4.34
N ASP A 60 2.72 -13.39 -3.38
CA ASP A 60 1.55 -14.04 -2.79
C ASP A 60 0.46 -14.31 -3.84
N LEU A 61 0.12 -13.30 -4.66
CA LEU A 61 -0.84 -13.45 -5.76
C LEU A 61 -0.40 -14.54 -6.74
N THR A 62 0.88 -14.59 -7.10
CA THR A 62 1.40 -15.62 -8.01
C THR A 62 1.21 -17.02 -7.42
N HIS A 63 1.45 -17.18 -6.12
CA HIS A 63 1.23 -18.44 -5.43
C HIS A 63 -0.25 -18.82 -5.37
N GLU A 64 -1.11 -17.87 -5.02
CA GLU A 64 -2.57 -18.09 -4.95
C GLU A 64 -3.18 -18.39 -6.31
N PHE A 65 -2.65 -17.84 -7.41
CA PHE A 65 -3.13 -18.10 -8.77
C PHE A 65 -2.68 -19.47 -9.27
N ARG A 66 -1.45 -19.88 -8.91
CA ARG A 66 -0.88 -21.16 -9.35
C ARG A 66 -1.72 -22.34 -8.87
N THR A 67 -2.15 -22.35 -7.62
CA THR A 67 -2.93 -23.46 -7.04
C THR A 67 -4.19 -23.82 -7.83
N PRO A 68 -5.18 -22.92 -8.03
CA PRO A 68 -6.37 -23.23 -8.81
C PRO A 68 -6.05 -23.52 -10.28
N LEU A 69 -5.05 -22.84 -10.87
CA LEU A 69 -4.65 -23.08 -12.26
C LEU A 69 -4.05 -24.48 -12.45
N THR A 70 -3.18 -24.94 -11.55
CA THR A 70 -2.61 -26.29 -11.57
C THR A 70 -3.69 -27.35 -11.40
N VAL A 71 -4.70 -27.12 -10.54
CA VAL A 71 -5.84 -28.03 -10.42
C VAL A 71 -6.63 -28.10 -11.72
N ILE A 72 -6.94 -26.96 -12.35
CA ILE A 72 -7.64 -26.93 -13.64
C ILE A 72 -6.85 -27.69 -14.71
N LEU A 73 -5.56 -27.43 -14.83
CA LEU A 73 -4.68 -28.09 -15.81
C LEU A 73 -4.66 -29.61 -15.59
N GLY A 74 -4.47 -30.08 -14.35
CA GLY A 74 -4.47 -31.51 -14.05
C GLY A 74 -5.82 -32.18 -14.36
N MET A 75 -6.93 -31.49 -14.10
CA MET A 75 -8.28 -31.99 -14.44
C MET A 75 -8.47 -32.07 -15.96
N VAL A 76 -7.96 -31.09 -16.72
CA VAL A 76 -8.02 -31.09 -18.20
C VAL A 76 -7.13 -32.18 -18.80
N GLU A 77 -5.94 -32.43 -18.23
CA GLU A 77 -5.08 -33.54 -18.65
C GLU A 77 -5.76 -34.90 -18.45
N GLN A 78 -6.41 -35.10 -17.30
CA GLN A 78 -7.20 -36.30 -17.03
C GLN A 78 -8.37 -36.50 -18.02
N MET A 79 -9.03 -35.41 -18.47
CA MET A 79 -10.05 -35.50 -19.53
C MET A 79 -9.47 -36.03 -20.83
N LYS A 80 -8.30 -35.53 -21.21
CA LYS A 80 -7.65 -35.88 -22.48
C LYS A 80 -7.20 -37.34 -22.50
N ASP A 81 -6.63 -37.81 -21.39
CA ASP A 81 -6.09 -39.16 -21.29
C ASP A 81 -7.18 -40.23 -21.15
N ASN A 82 -8.30 -39.91 -20.48
CA ASN A 82 -9.37 -40.87 -20.31
C ASN A 82 -10.77 -40.22 -20.33
N PRO A 83 -11.28 -39.83 -21.51
CA PRO A 83 -12.53 -39.09 -21.65
C PRO A 83 -13.74 -39.81 -21.04
N LYS A 84 -13.74 -41.15 -21.04
CA LYS A 84 -14.83 -41.98 -20.49
C LYS A 84 -14.83 -42.06 -18.97
N ARG A 85 -13.73 -41.70 -18.31
CA ARG A 85 -13.58 -41.73 -16.85
C ARG A 85 -13.84 -40.38 -16.21
N TYR A 86 -14.21 -39.38 -17.00
CA TYR A 86 -14.46 -38.05 -16.49
C TYR A 86 -15.76 -38.01 -15.70
N THR A 87 -15.63 -37.70 -14.42
CA THR A 87 -16.78 -37.60 -13.51
C THR A 87 -17.27 -36.17 -13.44
N ASP A 88 -18.54 -36.02 -13.11
CA ASP A 88 -19.20 -34.74 -12.83
C ASP A 88 -18.44 -33.91 -11.76
N ASP A 89 -17.68 -34.59 -10.90
CA ASP A 89 -16.84 -33.98 -9.86
C ASP A 89 -15.61 -33.23 -10.43
N GLY A 90 -15.01 -33.72 -11.52
CA GLY A 90 -13.90 -33.04 -12.19
C GLY A 90 -14.35 -31.71 -12.80
N ILE A 91 -15.53 -31.69 -13.42
CA ILE A 91 -16.16 -30.47 -13.97
C ILE A 91 -16.44 -29.47 -12.84
N LYS A 92 -17.02 -29.92 -11.72
CA LYS A 92 -17.27 -29.08 -10.54
C LYS A 92 -15.99 -28.49 -9.97
N LEU A 93 -14.90 -29.26 -9.95
CA LEU A 93 -13.58 -28.77 -9.50
C LEU A 93 -13.03 -27.71 -10.44
N ILE A 94 -13.11 -27.89 -11.76
CA ILE A 94 -12.71 -26.86 -12.72
C ILE A 94 -13.54 -25.59 -12.48
N GLU A 95 -14.86 -25.71 -12.42
CA GLU A 95 -15.76 -24.56 -12.23
C GLU A 95 -15.45 -23.79 -10.94
N ARG A 96 -15.28 -24.51 -9.82
CA ARG A 96 -14.95 -23.89 -8.52
C ARG A 96 -13.63 -23.16 -8.57
N ASN A 97 -12.57 -23.76 -9.12
CA ASN A 97 -11.26 -23.14 -9.20
C ASN A 97 -11.24 -21.95 -10.18
N SER A 98 -11.99 -22.00 -11.28
CA SER A 98 -12.15 -20.85 -12.18
C SER A 98 -12.89 -19.68 -11.51
N LYS A 99 -13.95 -19.96 -10.74
CA LYS A 99 -14.65 -18.93 -9.93
C LYS A 99 -13.73 -18.31 -8.89
N ASN A 100 -12.90 -19.12 -8.22
CA ASN A 100 -11.90 -18.63 -7.28
C ASN A 100 -10.89 -17.71 -7.95
N LEU A 101 -10.36 -18.10 -9.13
CA LEU A 101 -9.40 -17.26 -9.87
C LEU A 101 -10.04 -15.93 -10.30
N LEU A 102 -11.29 -15.96 -10.77
CA LEU A 102 -12.04 -14.75 -11.10
C LEU A 102 -12.22 -13.84 -9.89
N HIS A 103 -12.50 -14.40 -8.71
CA HIS A 103 -12.58 -13.63 -7.47
C HIS A 103 -11.26 -12.93 -7.15
N LEU A 104 -10.13 -13.65 -7.22
CA LEU A 104 -8.80 -13.08 -6.98
C LEU A 104 -8.46 -11.96 -7.99
N ILE A 105 -8.79 -12.14 -9.27
CA ILE A 105 -8.62 -11.10 -10.29
C ILE A 105 -9.46 -9.86 -9.97
N ASN A 106 -10.70 -10.03 -9.52
CA ASN A 106 -11.55 -8.90 -9.13
C ASN A 106 -10.97 -8.14 -7.94
N GLN A 107 -10.41 -8.84 -6.93
CA GLN A 107 -9.72 -8.20 -5.81
C GLN A 107 -8.54 -7.34 -6.29
N LEU A 108 -7.76 -7.83 -7.26
CA LEU A 108 -6.66 -7.06 -7.86
C LEU A 108 -7.15 -5.83 -8.63
N LEU A 109 -8.25 -5.95 -9.37
CA LEU A 109 -8.88 -4.82 -10.06
C LEU A 109 -9.39 -3.76 -9.08
N ASP A 110 -9.98 -4.18 -7.97
CA ASP A 110 -10.46 -3.25 -6.94
C ASP A 110 -9.30 -2.55 -6.23
N LEU A 111 -8.18 -3.25 -5.98
CA LEU A 111 -6.95 -2.63 -5.49
C LEU A 111 -6.41 -1.59 -6.49
N SER A 112 -6.40 -1.90 -7.78
CA SER A 112 -5.98 -0.96 -8.83
C SER A 112 -6.87 0.29 -8.91
N LYS A 113 -8.19 0.14 -8.66
CA LYS A 113 -9.11 1.29 -8.58
C LYS A 113 -8.84 2.16 -7.35
N LEU A 114 -8.45 1.55 -6.22
CA LEU A 114 -8.07 2.28 -5.00
C LEU A 114 -6.81 3.12 -5.24
N ASP A 115 -5.77 2.54 -5.85
CA ASP A 115 -4.52 3.24 -6.16
C ASP A 115 -4.73 4.44 -7.09
N ASN A 116 -5.63 4.31 -8.07
CA ASN A 116 -5.95 5.39 -9.01
C ASN A 116 -6.94 6.43 -8.46
N LYS A 117 -7.28 6.40 -7.15
CA LYS A 117 -8.34 7.23 -6.54
C LYS A 117 -9.69 7.16 -7.29
N ALA A 118 -9.91 6.08 -8.06
CA ALA A 118 -11.08 5.89 -8.91
C ALA A 118 -12.23 5.20 -8.17
N PHE A 119 -12.04 4.84 -6.90
CA PHE A 119 -13.06 4.23 -6.06
C PHE A 119 -14.12 5.28 -5.68
N LYS A 120 -15.29 5.21 -6.32
CA LYS A 120 -16.43 6.08 -6.01
C LYS A 120 -17.21 5.52 -4.83
N LEU A 121 -17.22 6.25 -3.72
CA LEU A 121 -18.09 5.95 -2.57
C LEU A 121 -19.54 6.32 -2.92
N TYR A 122 -20.43 5.33 -2.88
CA TYR A 122 -21.87 5.53 -2.96
C TYR A 122 -22.44 5.47 -1.55
N LEU A 123 -22.73 6.63 -0.96
CA LEU A 123 -23.31 6.74 0.36
C LEU A 123 -24.81 6.47 0.28
N GLN A 124 -25.31 5.52 1.05
CA GLN A 124 -26.73 5.22 1.16
C GLN A 124 -27.10 5.12 2.64
N GLN A 125 -28.22 5.72 3.02
CA GLN A 125 -28.79 5.55 4.35
C GLN A 125 -29.59 4.23 4.38
N SER A 126 -29.15 3.30 5.22
CA SER A 126 -29.75 1.98 5.39
C SER A 126 -29.74 1.61 6.87
N ASP A 127 -30.72 0.79 7.29
CA ASP A 127 -30.69 0.17 8.61
C ASP A 127 -29.55 -0.87 8.65
N ILE A 128 -28.66 -0.73 9.63
CA ILE A 128 -27.50 -1.59 9.80
C ILE A 128 -27.86 -2.92 10.48
N ILE A 129 -28.97 -2.98 11.24
CA ILE A 129 -29.35 -4.18 12.00
C ILE A 129 -29.73 -5.35 11.07
N PRO A 130 -30.58 -5.18 10.04
CA PRO A 130 -30.87 -6.24 9.08
C PRO A 130 -29.64 -6.69 8.31
N TYR A 131 -28.76 -5.75 7.94
CA TYR A 131 -27.53 -6.04 7.22
C TYR A 131 -26.58 -6.90 8.06
N LEU A 132 -26.34 -6.51 9.32
CA LEU A 132 -25.52 -7.29 10.23
C LEU A 132 -26.09 -8.69 10.47
N ARG A 133 -27.42 -8.81 10.63
CA ARG A 133 -28.08 -10.11 10.78
C ARG A 133 -27.83 -11.01 9.56
N TYR A 134 -28.04 -10.48 8.36
CA TYR A 134 -27.77 -11.19 7.11
C TYR A 134 -26.32 -11.67 7.03
N VAL A 135 -25.36 -10.79 7.33
CA VAL A 135 -23.94 -11.16 7.34
C VAL A 135 -23.66 -12.24 8.38
N THR A 136 -24.17 -12.10 9.61
CA THR A 136 -23.93 -13.09 10.68
C THR A 136 -24.53 -14.47 10.36
N GLU A 137 -25.73 -14.52 9.76
CA GLU A 137 -26.37 -15.77 9.35
C GLU A 137 -25.55 -16.49 8.27
N ALA A 138 -24.95 -15.74 7.33
CA ALA A 138 -24.09 -16.31 6.29
C ALA A 138 -22.85 -17.02 6.86
N PHE A 139 -22.37 -16.61 8.04
CA PHE A 139 -21.21 -17.23 8.72
C PHE A 139 -21.60 -18.24 9.81
N GLN A 140 -22.88 -18.32 10.20
CA GLN A 140 -23.34 -19.25 11.24
C GLN A 140 -23.08 -20.71 10.88
N THR A 141 -23.24 -21.07 9.60
CA THR A 141 -22.98 -22.43 9.10
C THR A 141 -21.50 -22.82 9.24
N PHE A 142 -20.58 -21.87 9.04
CA PHE A 142 -19.14 -22.08 9.26
C PHE A 142 -18.78 -22.14 10.75
N ALA A 143 -19.46 -21.38 11.59
CA ALA A 143 -19.24 -21.39 13.04
C ALA A 143 -19.69 -22.72 13.68
N ASN A 144 -20.79 -23.28 13.19
CA ASN A 144 -21.36 -24.54 13.70
C ASN A 144 -20.67 -25.80 13.14
N SER A 145 -19.82 -25.66 12.11
CA SER A 145 -19.09 -26.78 11.50
C SER A 145 -17.69 -27.01 12.11
N ARG A 146 -17.42 -26.44 13.28
CA ARG A 146 -16.20 -26.64 14.08
C ARG A 146 -16.52 -27.28 15.42
#